data_AF-A0ABD0PJ08-F1
#
_entry.id   AF-A0ABD0PJ08-F1
#
_cell.length_a   1.000
_cell.length_b   1.000
_cell.length_c   1.000
_cell.angle_alpha   90.00
_cell.angle_beta   90.00
_cell.angle_gamma   90.00
#
_symmetry.space_group_name_H-M   'P 1'
#
loop_
_entity.id
_entity.type
_entity.pdbx_description
1 polymer ?
#
loop_
_entity_poly.entity_id
_entity_poly.type
_entity_poly.pdbx_seq_one_letter_code
_entity_poly.pdbx_strand_id
1 'polypeptide(L)'
;CTKTEPTLPDDDVSDNNIPEVFQNDVAPTFPPVPQNSPRLANREEIGTFIDDRLKAADNDPLPPPHDSLLVFHFEGRGSDAGSLSSLNSSSSGHDHDYDFLNEWGPRFKKLADMYGGGED
;
A
#
# COMPACT_ATOMS: atom_id res chain seq x y z
N CYS A 1 -9.98 26.45 -36.51
CA CYS A 1 -8.68 26.63 -35.83
C CYS A 1 -8.32 25.35 -35.11
N THR A 2 -7.05 25.01 -35.16
CA THR A 2 -6.47 23.66 -35.14
C THR A 2 -6.70 22.91 -33.83
N LYS A 3 -7.23 21.68 -33.95
CA LYS A 3 -7.23 20.68 -32.89
C LYS A 3 -5.79 20.18 -32.75
N THR A 4 -5.08 20.65 -31.73
CA THR A 4 -3.75 20.13 -31.39
C THR A 4 -3.94 18.73 -30.83
N GLU A 5 -3.49 17.74 -31.58
CA GLU A 5 -3.38 16.35 -31.14
C GLU A 5 -2.33 16.27 -30.04
N PRO A 6 -2.64 15.72 -28.85
CA PRO A 6 -1.62 15.50 -27.84
C PRO A 6 -0.72 14.38 -28.34
N THR A 7 0.52 14.74 -28.67
CA THR A 7 1.60 13.80 -28.93
C THR A 7 1.74 12.90 -27.71
N LEU A 8 1.42 11.62 -27.87
CA LEU A 8 1.70 10.59 -26.88
C LEU A 8 3.21 10.64 -26.60
N PRO A 9 3.65 10.78 -25.35
CA PRO A 9 5.07 10.58 -25.06
C PRO A 9 5.40 9.15 -25.47
N ASP A 10 6.53 9.00 -26.16
CA ASP A 10 7.08 7.71 -26.52
C ASP A 10 7.19 6.85 -25.25
N ASP A 11 6.26 5.91 -25.08
CA ASP A 11 6.27 4.90 -24.03
C ASP A 11 7.39 3.88 -24.32
N ASP A 12 8.64 4.34 -24.33
CA ASP A 12 9.81 3.48 -24.18
C ASP A 12 9.98 3.14 -22.68
N VAL A 13 8.91 2.57 -22.11
CA VAL A 13 8.93 1.98 -20.77
C VAL A 13 9.41 0.55 -20.92
N SER A 14 10.69 0.39 -21.24
CA SER A 14 11.41 -0.85 -20.98
C SER A 14 12.10 -0.82 -19.60
N ASP A 15 11.40 -0.29 -18.58
CA ASP A 15 11.73 -0.58 -17.18
C ASP A 15 10.64 -1.49 -16.63
N ASN A 16 10.67 -2.75 -17.08
CA ASN A 16 10.07 -3.84 -16.32
C ASN A 16 10.91 -4.02 -15.05
N ASN A 17 10.78 -3.08 -14.11
CA ASN A 17 11.12 -3.27 -12.71
C ASN A 17 10.10 -4.28 -12.17
N ILE A 18 10.24 -5.53 -12.59
CA ILE A 18 9.57 -6.65 -11.95
C ILE A 18 10.15 -6.64 -10.53
N PRO A 19 9.33 -6.36 -9.51
CA PRO A 19 9.86 -6.28 -8.16
C PRO A 19 10.50 -7.63 -7.82
N GLU A 20 11.74 -7.61 -7.36
CA GLU A 20 12.37 -8.81 -6.83
C GLU A 20 11.53 -9.31 -5.66
N VAL A 21 10.95 -10.49 -5.83
CA VAL A 21 10.20 -11.17 -4.77
C VAL A 21 11.16 -12.13 -4.09
N PHE A 22 11.49 -11.85 -2.83
CA PHE A 22 12.29 -12.76 -2.02
C PHE A 22 11.39 -13.86 -1.45
N GLN A 23 11.65 -15.11 -1.84
CA GLN A 23 10.99 -16.29 -1.29
C GLN A 23 11.86 -16.90 -0.19
N ASN A 24 11.30 -17.07 1.01
CA ASN A 24 11.97 -17.72 2.14
C ASN A 24 11.14 -18.91 2.63
N ASP A 25 11.73 -20.10 2.68
CA ASP A 25 11.08 -21.26 3.28
C ASP A 25 11.06 -21.14 4.81
N VAL A 26 9.93 -21.49 5.42
CA VAL A 26 9.70 -21.36 6.86
C VAL A 26 9.37 -22.73 7.45
N ALA A 27 10.34 -23.32 8.14
CA ALA A 27 10.12 -24.51 8.92
C ALA A 27 9.25 -24.19 10.17
N PRO A 28 8.36 -25.10 10.59
CA PRO A 28 7.59 -24.92 11.82
C PRO A 28 8.49 -24.72 13.04
N THR A 29 8.22 -23.69 13.85
CA THR A 29 9.03 -23.31 15.03
C THR A 29 8.99 -24.36 16.16
N PHE A 30 7.97 -25.21 16.17
CA PHE A 30 7.81 -26.28 17.16
C PHE A 30 7.67 -27.63 16.45
N PRO A 31 8.80 -28.21 16.00
CA PRO A 31 8.79 -29.55 15.47
C PRO A 31 8.40 -30.53 16.59
N PRO A 32 7.35 -31.35 16.44
CA PRO A 32 7.11 -32.43 17.38
C PRO A 32 8.27 -33.43 17.32
N VAL A 33 8.64 -33.96 18.50
CA VAL A 33 9.80 -34.83 18.65
C VAL A 33 9.60 -36.11 17.84
N PRO A 34 10.55 -36.50 16.96
CA PRO A 34 10.44 -37.75 16.24
C PRO A 34 10.51 -38.94 17.21
N GLN A 35 9.45 -39.74 17.25
CA GLN A 35 9.37 -40.95 18.08
C GLN A 35 10.22 -42.07 17.47
N ASN A 36 11.53 -42.00 17.67
CA ASN A 36 12.44 -43.08 17.30
C ASN A 36 12.48 -44.14 18.43
N SER A 37 11.74 -45.23 18.27
CA SER A 37 11.86 -46.41 19.13
C SER A 37 13.28 -47.03 19.06
N PRO A 38 13.79 -47.67 20.12
CA PRO A 38 15.09 -48.34 20.09
C PRO A 38 15.15 -49.43 19.02
N ARG A 39 16.35 -49.71 18.49
CA ARG A 39 16.55 -50.78 17.49
C ARG A 39 16.35 -52.15 18.16
N LEU A 40 15.51 -53.00 17.56
CA LEU A 40 15.33 -54.39 17.98
C LEU A 40 16.55 -55.24 17.57
N ALA A 41 16.99 -56.13 18.47
CA ALA A 41 18.20 -56.95 18.33
C ALA A 41 17.93 -58.34 17.71
N ASN A 42 16.66 -58.68 17.54
CA ASN A 42 16.15 -60.01 17.22
C ASN A 42 15.60 -60.05 15.79
N ARG A 43 16.08 -61.03 15.02
CA ARG A 43 15.89 -61.14 13.56
C ARG A 43 14.45 -61.50 13.15
N GLU A 44 13.70 -62.13 14.03
CA GLU A 44 12.32 -62.59 13.79
C GLU A 44 11.28 -61.46 13.83
N GLU A 45 11.63 -60.29 14.41
CA GLU A 45 10.75 -59.11 14.52
C GLU A 45 11.13 -57.99 13.53
N ILE A 46 11.99 -58.29 12.55
CA ILE A 46 12.47 -57.29 11.58
C ILE A 46 11.34 -56.72 10.73
N GLY A 47 10.32 -57.53 10.39
CA GLY A 47 9.19 -57.10 9.58
C GLY A 47 8.32 -56.07 10.29
N THR A 48 7.93 -56.36 11.53
CA THR A 48 7.15 -55.44 12.38
C THR A 48 7.92 -54.17 12.68
N PHE A 49 9.23 -54.27 12.89
CA PHE A 49 10.10 -53.10 13.07
C PHE A 49 10.10 -52.17 11.85
N ILE A 50 10.17 -52.72 10.63
CA ILE A 50 10.14 -51.92 9.40
C ILE A 50 8.76 -51.28 9.22
N ASP A 51 7.68 -52.02 9.45
CA ASP A 51 6.31 -51.51 9.33
C ASP A 51 6.03 -50.38 10.33
N ASP A 52 6.50 -50.51 11.56
CA ASP A 52 6.36 -49.48 12.60
C ASP A 52 7.18 -48.23 12.25
N ARG A 53 8.40 -48.40 11.74
CA ARG A 53 9.26 -47.29 11.27
C ARG A 53 8.68 -46.57 10.07
N LEU A 54 8.11 -47.32 9.12
CA LEU A 54 7.47 -46.78 7.93
C LEU A 54 6.26 -45.95 8.32
N LYS A 55 5.38 -46.49 9.17
CA LYS A 55 4.23 -45.73 9.69
C LYS A 55 4.68 -44.47 10.46
N ALA A 56 5.74 -44.55 11.26
CA ALA A 56 6.26 -43.38 11.96
C ALA A 56 6.81 -42.31 11.01
N ALA A 57 7.44 -42.72 9.90
CA ALA A 57 7.96 -41.81 8.88
C ALA A 57 6.84 -41.21 8.00
N ASP A 58 5.82 -41.99 7.65
CA ASP A 58 4.67 -41.52 6.86
C ASP A 58 3.78 -40.55 7.64
N ASN A 59 3.76 -40.66 8.97
CA ASN A 59 3.06 -39.74 9.86
C ASN A 59 3.98 -38.65 10.41
N ASP A 60 5.14 -38.40 9.78
CA ASP A 60 5.98 -37.26 10.12
C ASP A 60 5.16 -35.96 9.88
N PRO A 61 4.95 -35.13 10.91
CA PRO A 61 4.23 -33.86 10.79
C PRO A 61 5.07 -32.72 10.20
N LEU A 62 6.34 -32.96 9.85
CA LEU A 62 7.23 -32.02 9.18
C LEU A 62 7.69 -32.49 7.79
N PRO A 63 6.81 -33.08 6.95
CA PRO A 63 7.24 -33.50 5.64
C PRO A 63 7.48 -32.23 4.78
N PRO A 64 8.49 -32.21 3.91
CA PRO A 64 8.63 -31.14 2.92
C PRO A 64 7.48 -31.19 1.90
N PRO A 65 7.07 -30.08 1.23
CA PRO A 65 7.64 -28.73 1.26
C PRO A 65 7.05 -27.86 2.37
N HIS A 66 7.91 -27.04 2.98
CA HIS A 66 7.49 -26.08 3.98
C HIS A 66 6.75 -24.90 3.34
N ASP A 67 6.00 -24.17 4.16
CA ASP A 67 5.40 -22.91 3.75
C ASP A 67 6.51 -21.91 3.41
N SER A 68 6.28 -21.06 2.42
CA SER A 68 7.23 -20.01 2.04
C SER A 68 6.60 -18.63 2.19
N LEU A 69 7.39 -17.67 2.64
CA LEU A 69 7.02 -16.27 2.71
C LEU A 69 7.52 -15.55 1.47
N LEU A 70 6.64 -14.77 0.85
CA LEU A 70 6.97 -13.87 -0.24
C LEU A 70 7.05 -12.45 0.31
N VAL A 71 8.22 -11.83 0.22
CA VAL A 71 8.44 -10.46 0.69
C VAL A 71 8.25 -9.52 -0.49
N PHE A 72 7.30 -8.60 -0.35
CA PHE A 72 7.01 -7.55 -1.35
C PHE A 72 7.39 -6.18 -0.78
N HIS A 73 8.10 -5.39 -1.58
CA HIS A 73 8.51 -4.03 -1.20
C HIS A 73 8.29 -3.03 -2.35
N PHE A 74 7.37 -3.32 -3.27
CA PHE A 74 7.08 -2.43 -4.38
C PHE A 74 6.16 -1.29 -3.94
N GLU A 75 6.72 -0.08 -3.90
CA GLU A 75 6.01 1.13 -3.48
C GLU A 75 5.25 1.81 -4.64
N GLY A 76 5.61 1.48 -5.88
CA GLY A 76 5.14 2.18 -7.07
C GLY A 76 6.26 2.97 -7.74
N ARG A 77 5.93 3.62 -8.86
CA ARG A 77 6.92 4.33 -9.71
C ARG A 77 6.97 5.84 -9.46
N GLY A 78 6.32 6.32 -8.39
CA GLY A 78 6.27 7.74 -8.06
C GLY A 78 5.57 8.58 -9.14
N SER A 79 4.42 8.13 -9.65
CA SER A 79 3.65 8.88 -10.65
C SER A 79 3.08 10.16 -10.04
N ASP A 80 3.12 11.25 -10.79
CA ASP A 80 2.43 12.48 -10.42
C ASP A 80 0.93 12.21 -10.22
N ALA A 81 0.37 12.74 -9.13
CA ALA A 81 -1.04 12.57 -8.77
C ALA A 81 -2.02 13.31 -9.73
N GLY A 82 -1.50 13.92 -10.80
CA GLY A 82 -2.25 14.76 -11.71
C GLY A 82 -2.66 16.09 -11.09
N SER A 83 -3.60 16.77 -11.74
CA SER A 83 -4.16 18.04 -11.24
C SER A 83 -5.29 17.77 -10.26
N LEU A 84 -5.16 18.26 -9.03
CA LEU A 84 -6.24 18.25 -8.04
C LEU A 84 -7.11 19.50 -8.19
N SER A 85 -8.42 19.34 -8.01
CA SER A 85 -9.35 20.47 -8.00
C SER A 85 -9.02 21.43 -6.86
N SER A 86 -9.05 22.73 -7.14
CA SER A 86 -8.89 23.76 -6.11
C SER A 86 -10.04 23.70 -5.10
N LEU A 87 -9.75 23.95 -3.82
CA LEU A 87 -10.76 24.00 -2.74
C LEU A 87 -11.60 25.28 -2.75
N ASN A 88 -11.39 26.17 -3.72
CA ASN A 88 -12.09 27.44 -3.79
C ASN A 88 -13.59 27.19 -3.92
N SER A 89 -14.32 27.49 -2.85
CA SER A 89 -15.76 27.68 -2.91
C SER A 89 -16.03 28.83 -3.88
N SER A 90 -16.96 28.62 -4.81
CA SER A 90 -17.38 29.66 -5.75
C SER A 90 -17.92 30.84 -4.94
N SER A 91 -17.10 31.86 -4.69
CA SER A 91 -17.54 33.12 -4.11
C SER A 91 -18.34 33.81 -5.21
N SER A 92 -19.63 33.52 -5.28
CA SER A 92 -20.57 34.11 -6.22
C SER A 92 -20.75 35.59 -5.89
N GLY A 93 -19.80 36.42 -6.33
CA GLY A 93 -19.92 37.84 -6.70
C GLY A 93 -20.77 38.79 -5.86
N HIS A 94 -21.07 38.49 -4.60
CA HIS A 94 -22.04 39.25 -3.80
C HIS A 94 -21.41 39.96 -2.58
N ASP A 95 -20.10 39.88 -2.40
CA ASP A 95 -19.43 40.41 -1.19
C ASP A 95 -18.89 41.83 -1.38
N HIS A 96 -19.62 42.69 -2.11
CA HIS A 96 -19.21 44.07 -2.39
C HIS A 96 -20.06 45.13 -1.66
N ASP A 97 -20.84 44.71 -0.66
CA ASP A 97 -21.56 45.62 0.23
C ASP A 97 -20.69 45.92 1.46
N TYR A 98 -20.01 47.07 1.43
CA TYR A 98 -19.03 47.46 2.45
C TYR A 98 -19.58 48.42 3.51
N ASP A 99 -20.91 48.43 3.72
CA ASP A 99 -21.59 49.38 4.61
C ASP A 99 -21.08 49.32 6.06
N PHE A 100 -20.55 48.17 6.49
CA PHE A 100 -19.93 47.99 7.81
C PHE A 100 -18.69 48.88 8.04
N LEU A 101 -18.05 49.40 6.99
CA LEU A 101 -16.92 50.33 7.11
C LEU A 101 -17.32 51.65 7.80
N ASN A 102 -18.59 52.05 7.67
CA ASN A 102 -19.11 53.25 8.32
C ASN A 102 -19.11 53.12 9.86
N GLU A 103 -19.26 51.90 10.37
CA GLU A 103 -19.37 51.62 11.80
C GLU A 103 -18.01 51.40 12.48
N TRP A 104 -16.92 51.22 11.70
CA TRP A 104 -15.57 50.95 12.24
C TRP A 104 -14.85 52.20 12.77
N GLY A 105 -15.46 53.38 12.59
CA GLY A 105 -15.01 54.65 13.15
C GLY A 105 -14.04 55.45 12.26
N PRO A 106 -13.53 56.59 12.74
CA PRO A 106 -12.93 57.63 11.89
C PRO A 106 -11.64 57.22 11.17
N ARG A 107 -10.95 56.19 11.66
CA ARG A 107 -9.76 55.63 10.99
C ARG A 107 -10.10 54.96 9.66
N PHE A 108 -11.32 54.43 9.53
CA PHE A 108 -11.79 53.74 8.34
C PHE A 108 -12.66 54.63 7.45
N LYS A 109 -12.85 55.90 7.82
CA LYS A 109 -13.64 56.86 7.06
C LYS A 109 -13.23 56.93 5.58
N LYS A 110 -11.93 56.99 5.29
CA LYS A 110 -11.45 57.01 3.90
C LYS A 110 -11.85 55.76 3.10
N LEU A 111 -11.90 54.59 3.75
CA LEU A 111 -12.34 53.35 3.10
C LEU A 111 -13.87 53.34 2.96
N ALA A 112 -14.60 53.79 3.98
CA ALA A 112 -16.05 53.95 3.91
C ALA A 112 -16.48 54.92 2.80
N ASP A 113 -15.78 56.04 2.66
CA ASP A 113 -16.02 57.02 1.59
C ASP A 113 -15.75 56.44 0.19
N MET A 114 -14.74 55.55 0.04
CA MET A 114 -14.40 54.95 -1.26
C MET A 114 -15.30 53.76 -1.65
N TYR A 115 -15.88 53.05 -0.69
CA TYR A 115 -16.59 51.78 -0.92
C TYR A 115 -18.05 51.76 -0.44
N GLY A 116 -18.53 52.79 0.27
CA GLY A 116 -19.86 52.87 0.89
C GLY A 116 -20.93 53.66 0.13
N GLY A 117 -20.76 53.87 -1.18
CA GLY A 117 -21.84 54.35 -2.05
C GLY A 117 -22.32 55.79 -1.80
N GLY A 118 -21.43 56.73 -1.47
CA GLY A 118 -21.74 58.16 -1.37
C GLY A 118 -21.57 58.86 -2.71
N GLU A 119 -22.67 59.06 -3.43
CA GLU A 119 -22.79 60.03 -4.52
C GLU A 119 -22.58 61.46 -3.95
N ASP A 120 -21.91 62.33 -4.70
CA ASP A 120 -21.51 63.70 -4.32
C ASP A 120 -22.62 64.56 -3.66
#